data_AF-N1QKE9-F1
#
_entry.id   AF-N1QKE9-F1
#
_cell.length_a   1.000
_cell.length_b   1.000
_cell.length_c   1.000
_cell.angle_alpha   90.00
_cell.angle_beta   90.00
_cell.angle_gamma   90.00
#
_symmetry.space_group_name_H-M   'P 1'
#
loop_
_entity.id
_entity.type
_entity.pdbx_description
1 polymer ?
#
loop_
_entity_poly.entity_id
_entity_poly.type
_entity_poly.pdbx_seq_one_letter_code
_entity_poly.pdbx_strand_id
1 'polypeptide(L)'
;MPCPFIIYGCPRTSFGNKNEWKRHIQTKHMQLEYWRCQQCEEETPEKSKSSSSNNSNRNRKSTNDFNRRDLFIQHLLRMHPFSGASFTAHKNNNNPAATGEKAAPRPPRNNLEQNYLTTEASICHHQSRLPPTTSRCIFCSQNFQGPESWEKRLEHVGRHLEEMKRGNVEVVPPREWLVDRELEGYLLREGLVVWRGGRVVLVE
;
A
#
# COMPACT_ATOMS: atom_id res chain seq x y z
N MET A 1 -9.71 14.43 -8.06
CA MET A 1 -9.06 13.68 -9.16
C MET A 1 -9.54 12.24 -9.13
N PRO A 2 -10.02 11.64 -10.23
CA PRO A 2 -10.47 10.25 -10.26
C PRO A 2 -9.32 9.23 -10.14
N CYS A 3 -9.63 8.00 -9.74
CA CYS A 3 -8.71 6.88 -9.87
C CYS A 3 -8.49 6.54 -11.37
N PRO A 4 -7.24 6.41 -11.85
CA PRO A 4 -6.95 5.84 -13.16
C PRO A 4 -7.61 4.48 -13.48
N PHE A 5 -7.95 3.69 -12.46
CA PHE A 5 -8.62 2.38 -12.62
C PHE A 5 -10.16 2.49 -12.65
N ILE A 6 -10.72 3.70 -12.69
CA ILE A 6 -12.18 3.91 -12.80
C ILE A 6 -12.75 3.26 -14.07
N ILE A 7 -11.95 3.17 -15.16
CA ILE A 7 -12.33 2.49 -16.41
C ILE A 7 -12.53 0.98 -16.21
N TYR A 8 -11.91 0.39 -15.19
CA TYR A 8 -12.06 -1.01 -14.79
C TYR A 8 -13.08 -1.17 -13.65
N GLY A 9 -13.82 -0.11 -13.29
CA GLY A 9 -14.86 -0.17 -12.27
C GLY A 9 -14.43 0.25 -10.86
N CYS A 10 -13.26 0.89 -10.67
CA CYS A 10 -12.91 1.45 -9.37
C CYS A 10 -13.96 2.50 -8.94
N PRO A 11 -14.58 2.39 -7.75
CA PRO A 11 -15.64 3.31 -7.31
C PRO A 11 -15.11 4.67 -6.85
N ARG A 12 -13.80 4.86 -6.74
CA ARG A 12 -13.21 6.12 -6.24
C ARG A 12 -13.14 7.16 -7.34
N THR A 13 -14.14 8.05 -7.34
CA THR A 13 -14.31 9.13 -8.31
C THR A 13 -13.53 10.40 -7.99
N SER A 14 -13.12 10.61 -6.73
CA SER A 14 -12.36 11.80 -6.34
C SER A 14 -11.38 11.57 -5.19
N PHE A 15 -10.16 12.10 -5.37
CA PHE A 15 -9.11 12.29 -4.38
C PHE A 15 -8.71 13.75 -4.27
N GLY A 16 -8.28 14.16 -3.08
CA GLY A 16 -7.87 15.52 -2.76
C GLY A 16 -6.53 15.90 -3.40
N ASN A 17 -5.58 14.96 -3.48
CA ASN A 17 -4.24 15.23 -4.01
C ASN A 17 -3.61 14.01 -4.73
N LYS A 18 -2.44 14.25 -5.35
CA LYS A 18 -1.75 13.26 -6.18
C LYS A 18 -1.32 12.02 -5.38
N ASN A 19 -0.90 12.24 -4.14
CA ASN A 19 -0.38 11.19 -3.28
C ASN A 19 -1.48 10.23 -2.82
N GLU A 20 -2.70 10.73 -2.61
CA GLU A 20 -3.85 9.92 -2.22
C GLU A 20 -4.26 8.90 -3.28
N TRP A 21 -4.39 9.32 -4.54
CA TRP A 21 -4.81 8.39 -5.60
C TRP A 21 -3.70 7.38 -5.95
N LYS A 22 -2.43 7.79 -5.90
CA LYS A 22 -1.30 6.86 -6.08
C LYS A 22 -1.26 5.81 -4.99
N ARG A 23 -1.39 6.22 -3.72
CA ARG A 23 -1.49 5.30 -2.59
C ARG A 23 -2.68 4.36 -2.75
N HIS A 24 -3.82 4.87 -3.22
CA HIS A 24 -4.99 4.04 -3.48
C HIS A 24 -4.72 2.96 -4.53
N ILE A 25 -4.15 3.31 -5.69
CA ILE A 25 -3.79 2.32 -6.72
C ILE A 25 -2.81 1.28 -6.18
N GLN A 26 -1.74 1.73 -5.50
CA GLN A 26 -0.72 0.84 -4.97
C GLN A 26 -1.30 -0.16 -3.97
N THR A 27 -2.22 0.28 -3.11
CA THR A 27 -2.79 -0.55 -2.04
C THR A 27 -4.02 -1.35 -2.41
N LYS A 28 -4.80 -0.91 -3.40
CA LYS A 28 -6.10 -1.53 -3.76
C LYS A 28 -6.12 -2.25 -5.09
N HIS A 29 -5.19 -1.94 -6.00
CA HIS A 29 -5.23 -2.49 -7.35
C HIS A 29 -3.93 -3.18 -7.71
N MET A 30 -2.79 -2.56 -7.45
CA MET A 30 -1.51 -3.13 -7.85
C MET A 30 -0.92 -4.07 -6.81
N GLN A 31 -0.99 -3.74 -5.51
CA GLN A 31 -0.41 -4.48 -4.39
C GLN A 31 0.89 -5.22 -4.78
N LEU A 32 1.89 -4.45 -5.23
CA LEU A 32 3.15 -5.02 -5.74
C LEU A 32 3.93 -5.75 -4.64
N GLU A 33 3.79 -5.27 -3.42
CA GLU A 33 4.52 -5.72 -2.24
C GLU A 33 3.67 -5.59 -0.98
N TYR A 34 4.05 -6.34 0.05
CA TYR A 34 3.52 -6.22 1.41
C TYR A 34 4.60 -6.64 2.41
N TRP A 35 4.36 -6.34 3.68
CA TRP A 35 5.19 -6.78 4.80
C TRP A 35 4.36 -7.68 5.71
N ARG A 36 4.86 -8.86 6.05
CA ARG A 36 4.23 -9.77 7.03
C ARG A 36 5.15 -9.92 8.22
N CYS A 37 4.68 -9.52 9.41
CA CYS A 37 5.50 -9.66 10.61
C CYS A 37 5.64 -11.14 11.01
N GLN A 38 6.88 -11.64 11.03
CA GLN A 38 7.21 -13.00 11.47
C GLN A 38 7.21 -13.14 13.00
N GLN A 39 7.59 -12.08 13.73
CA GLN A 39 7.65 -12.09 15.20
C GLN A 39 6.27 -12.29 15.85
N CYS A 40 5.20 -11.89 15.15
CA CYS A 40 3.83 -12.15 15.58
C CYS A 40 3.43 -13.63 15.52
N GLU A 41 4.08 -14.43 14.68
CA GLU A 41 3.78 -15.86 14.57
C GLU A 41 4.42 -16.63 15.75
N GLU A 42 5.62 -16.23 16.16
CA GLU A 42 6.41 -16.86 17.24
C GLU A 42 5.82 -16.66 18.64
N GLU A 43 5.16 -15.53 18.89
CA GLU A 43 4.55 -15.21 20.20
C GLU A 43 3.27 -16.04 20.50
N THR A 44 2.83 -16.92 19.61
CA THR A 44 1.55 -17.66 19.74
C THR A 44 1.63 -19.19 19.62
N PRO A 45 2.18 -19.92 20.62
CA PRO A 45 1.77 -21.30 20.85
C PRO A 45 0.45 -21.39 21.64
N GLU A 46 0.14 -20.44 22.54
CA GLU A 46 -0.97 -20.59 23.51
C GLU A 46 -1.99 -19.44 23.61
N LYS A 47 -1.82 -18.32 22.90
CA LYS A 47 -2.69 -17.12 23.05
C LYS A 47 -3.55 -16.77 21.83
N SER A 48 -4.00 -17.76 21.05
CA SER A 48 -4.92 -17.57 19.93
C SER A 48 -6.39 -17.25 20.33
N LYS A 49 -6.66 -16.84 21.57
CA LYS A 49 -8.03 -16.60 22.07
C LYS A 49 -8.34 -15.20 22.61
N SER A 50 -7.44 -14.21 22.53
CA SER A 50 -7.79 -12.87 23.03
C SER A 50 -7.13 -11.72 22.26
N SER A 51 -7.65 -11.46 21.08
CA SER A 51 -7.74 -10.09 20.56
C SER A 51 -9.06 -9.95 19.82
N SER A 52 -10.14 -9.90 20.61
CA SER A 52 -11.43 -9.37 20.18
C SER A 52 -11.27 -7.94 19.69
N SER A 53 -10.95 -7.78 18.40
CA SER A 53 -11.56 -6.71 17.62
C SER A 53 -12.83 -7.29 17.04
N ASN A 54 -13.96 -6.88 17.61
CA ASN A 54 -15.29 -7.17 17.08
C ASN A 54 -15.38 -6.63 15.66
N ASN A 55 -15.10 -7.48 14.68
CA ASN A 55 -15.72 -7.34 13.38
C ASN A 55 -16.03 -8.75 12.86
N SER A 56 -17.32 -9.06 12.91
CA SER A 56 -17.91 -10.29 12.44
C SER A 56 -17.70 -10.41 10.92
N ASN A 57 -16.58 -10.99 10.50
CA ASN A 57 -16.56 -11.75 9.26
C ASN A 57 -15.55 -12.89 9.35
N ARG A 58 -16.08 -14.10 9.17
CA ARG A 58 -15.44 -15.37 9.45
C ARG A 58 -14.26 -15.60 8.49
N ASN A 59 -13.18 -16.15 9.04
CA ASN A 59 -12.19 -16.99 8.35
C ASN A 59 -11.03 -16.28 7.60
N ARG A 60 -10.10 -15.68 8.36
CA ARG A 60 -8.66 -15.74 8.07
C ARG A 60 -7.94 -15.39 9.37
N LYS A 61 -7.02 -16.24 9.82
CA LYS A 61 -6.00 -15.87 10.82
C LYS A 61 -5.43 -14.54 10.33
N SER A 62 -5.62 -13.44 11.07
CA SER A 62 -5.15 -12.12 10.65
C SER A 62 -3.63 -12.16 10.63
N THR A 63 -3.05 -12.59 9.51
CA THR A 63 -1.63 -12.44 9.22
C THR A 63 -1.36 -10.94 9.35
N ASN A 64 -0.44 -10.55 10.22
CA ASN A 64 -0.11 -9.14 10.45
C ASN A 64 0.59 -8.57 9.20
N ASP A 65 -0.23 -8.34 8.17
CA ASP A 65 0.14 -7.96 6.82
C ASP A 65 -0.09 -6.47 6.63
N PHE A 66 0.95 -5.78 6.19
CA PHE A 66 0.95 -4.35 5.98
C PHE A 66 1.26 -4.09 4.51
N ASN A 67 0.42 -3.32 3.83
CA ASN A 67 0.64 -2.94 2.44
C ASN A 67 1.57 -1.72 2.29
N ARG A 68 2.16 -1.24 3.39
CA ARG A 68 3.04 -0.07 3.43
C ARG A 68 4.12 -0.25 4.49
N ARG A 69 5.36 0.04 4.10
CA ARG A 69 6.55 -0.05 4.97
C ARG A 69 6.41 0.78 6.24
N ASP A 70 5.90 2.00 6.17
CA ASP A 70 5.75 2.86 7.35
C ASP A 70 4.76 2.30 8.38
N LEU A 71 3.69 1.65 7.93
CA LEU A 71 2.74 0.98 8.83
C LEU A 71 3.38 -0.23 9.50
N PHE A 72 4.17 -1.01 8.76
CA PHE A 72 4.94 -2.13 9.31
C PHE A 72 5.98 -1.67 10.34
N ILE A 73 6.73 -0.61 10.04
CA ILE A 73 7.74 -0.05 10.96
C ILE A 73 7.08 0.47 12.24
N GLN A 74 5.93 1.16 12.12
CA GLN A 74 5.16 1.57 13.28
C GLN A 74 4.64 0.39 14.10
N HIS A 75 4.29 -0.72 13.44
CA HIS A 75 3.90 -1.95 14.10
C HIS A 75 5.08 -2.54 14.90
N LEU A 76 6.27 -2.68 14.30
CA LEU A 76 7.47 -3.14 15.01
C LEU A 76 7.77 -2.27 16.23
N LEU A 77 7.73 -0.95 16.08
CA LEU A 77 8.00 -0.02 17.19
C LEU A 77 7.02 -0.14 18.36
N ARG A 78 5.77 -0.51 18.10
CA ARG A 78 4.72 -0.60 19.14
C ARG A 78 4.61 -1.99 19.74
N MET A 79 4.74 -3.04 18.93
CA MET A 79 4.50 -4.42 19.34
C MET A 79 5.79 -5.19 19.63
N HIS A 80 6.89 -4.84 18.97
CA HIS A 80 8.19 -5.50 19.11
C HIS A 80 9.30 -4.50 19.45
N PRO A 81 9.20 -3.79 20.59
CA PRO A 81 10.17 -2.77 20.97
C PRO A 81 11.57 -3.37 21.12
N PHE A 82 12.52 -2.78 20.38
CA PHE A 82 13.91 -3.19 20.40
C PHE A 82 14.48 -3.15 21.82
N SER A 83 14.74 -4.33 22.39
CA SER A 83 15.23 -4.50 23.77
C SER A 83 16.76 -4.56 23.88
N GLY A 84 17.48 -4.36 22.78
CA GLY A 84 18.95 -4.42 22.72
C GLY A 84 19.70 -3.28 23.42
N ALA A 85 19.08 -2.61 24.38
CA ALA A 85 19.72 -1.66 25.28
C ALA A 85 19.48 -2.08 26.75
N SER A 86 20.08 -3.20 27.17
CA SER A 86 20.36 -3.39 28.58
C SER A 86 21.58 -2.56 28.96
N PHE A 87 21.39 -1.28 29.28
CA PHE A 87 22.21 -0.55 30.26
C PHE A 87 21.35 0.55 30.90
N THR A 88 21.02 0.33 32.18
CA THR A 88 20.64 1.34 33.19
C THR A 88 19.59 2.38 32.78
N ALA A 89 18.33 1.98 32.66
CA ALA A 89 17.23 2.85 33.03
C ALA A 89 16.43 2.10 34.09
N HIS A 90 16.40 2.66 35.30
CA HIS A 90 15.59 2.12 36.38
C HIS A 90 14.19 1.80 35.88
N LYS A 91 13.77 0.59 36.25
CA LYS A 91 12.44 0.04 36.11
C LYS A 91 11.47 0.92 36.92
N ASN A 92 11.10 2.09 36.41
CA ASN A 92 9.92 2.78 36.91
C ASN A 92 8.72 2.08 36.27
N ASN A 93 8.22 1.13 37.04
CA ASN A 93 6.99 0.41 36.86
C ASN A 93 5.80 1.38 36.96
N ASN A 94 5.65 2.25 35.97
CA ASN A 94 4.41 2.97 35.72
C ASN A 94 3.89 2.51 34.38
N ASN A 95 3.10 1.42 34.42
CA ASN A 95 2.00 1.25 33.49
C ASN A 95 1.21 2.56 33.42
N PRO A 96 0.97 3.13 32.23
CA PRO A 96 -0.38 3.48 31.87
C PRO A 96 -0.96 2.26 31.17
N ALA A 97 -2.03 1.75 31.78
CA ALA A 97 -2.99 0.93 31.08
C ALA A 97 -3.27 1.50 29.68
N ALA A 98 -3.51 0.59 28.75
CA ALA A 98 -4.03 0.86 27.42
C ALA A 98 -5.14 1.92 27.45
N THR A 99 -4.79 3.18 27.22
CA THR A 99 -5.69 4.14 26.63
C THR A 99 -5.47 4.01 25.13
N GLY A 100 -6.53 3.67 24.40
CA GLY A 100 -6.55 3.53 22.94
C GLY A 100 -6.35 4.86 22.20
N GLU A 101 -5.48 5.73 22.69
CA GLU A 101 -5.08 6.96 22.03
C GLU A 101 -3.99 6.64 21.01
N LYS A 102 -4.20 7.10 19.79
CA LYS A 102 -3.31 6.90 18.64
C LYS A 102 -1.96 7.55 18.93
N ALA A 103 -1.06 6.83 19.59
CA ALA A 103 0.31 7.27 19.83
C ALA A 103 0.92 7.67 18.48
N ALA A 104 1.36 8.94 18.38
CA ALA A 104 1.95 9.49 17.18
C ALA A 104 3.11 8.59 16.68
N PRO A 105 3.35 8.50 15.36
CA PRO A 105 4.49 7.78 14.82
C PRO A 105 5.77 8.27 15.48
N ARG A 106 6.46 7.38 16.20
CA ARG A 106 7.73 7.67 16.83
C ARG A 106 8.87 7.39 15.84
N PRO A 107 9.87 8.27 15.70
CA PRO A 107 11.09 7.95 14.97
C PRO A 107 11.98 6.98 15.78
N PRO A 108 12.90 6.26 15.12
CA PRO A 108 13.93 5.46 15.79
C PRO A 108 14.73 6.30 16.79
N ARG A 109 15.15 5.71 17.90
CA ARG A 109 15.95 6.38 18.95
C ARG A 109 17.40 6.58 18.58
N ASN A 110 17.97 5.60 17.89
CA ASN A 110 19.39 5.49 17.62
C ASN A 110 19.61 4.66 16.35
N ASN A 111 20.86 4.66 15.87
CA ASN A 111 21.24 3.92 14.67
C ASN A 111 21.04 2.41 14.82
N LEU A 112 21.12 1.88 16.04
CA LEU A 112 20.94 0.45 16.29
C LEU A 112 19.48 0.02 16.07
N GLU A 113 18.52 0.75 16.64
CA GLU A 113 17.08 0.54 16.42
C GLU A 113 16.72 0.77 14.95
N GLN A 114 17.31 1.79 14.30
CA GLN A 114 17.11 2.02 12.86
C GLN A 114 17.63 0.86 11.99
N ASN A 115 18.80 0.31 12.31
CA ASN A 115 19.36 -0.83 11.60
C ASN A 115 18.48 -2.07 11.81
N TYR A 116 18.06 -2.34 13.04
CA TYR A 116 17.11 -3.40 13.35
C TYR A 116 15.82 -3.26 12.53
N LEU A 117 15.16 -2.10 12.58
CA LEU A 117 13.93 -1.84 11.83
C LEU A 117 14.11 -2.00 10.31
N THR A 118 15.28 -1.65 9.79
CA THR A 118 15.60 -1.81 8.36
C THR A 118 15.79 -3.28 8.01
N THR A 119 16.53 -4.03 8.83
CA THR A 119 16.72 -5.48 8.69
C THR A 119 15.40 -6.21 8.76
N GLU A 120 14.59 -5.98 9.79
CA GLU A 120 13.28 -6.62 9.94
C GLU A 120 12.34 -6.29 8.78
N ALA A 121 12.32 -5.03 8.32
CA ALA A 121 11.54 -4.65 7.15
C ALA A 121 12.01 -5.31 5.86
N SER A 122 13.30 -5.66 5.74
CA SER A 122 13.81 -6.40 4.59
C SER A 122 13.46 -7.89 4.68
N ILE A 123 13.55 -8.49 5.87
CA ILE A 123 13.24 -9.92 6.08
C ILE A 123 11.74 -10.18 5.91
N CYS A 124 10.91 -9.29 6.47
CA CYS A 124 9.46 -9.40 6.42
C CYS A 124 8.85 -8.89 5.10
N HIS A 125 9.66 -8.46 4.13
CA HIS A 125 9.20 -7.96 2.84
C HIS A 125 8.85 -9.11 1.91
N HIS A 126 7.67 -9.00 1.29
CA HIS A 126 7.19 -9.96 0.32
C HIS A 126 6.78 -9.23 -0.97
N GLN A 127 7.47 -9.55 -2.05
CA GLN A 127 7.08 -9.11 -3.37
C GLN A 127 5.97 -10.00 -3.93
N SER A 128 4.78 -9.43 -4.13
CA SER A 128 3.64 -10.16 -4.71
C SER A 128 3.73 -10.22 -6.23
N ARG A 129 4.29 -9.18 -6.86
CA ARG A 129 4.45 -9.09 -8.32
C ARG A 129 5.44 -7.99 -8.72
N LEU A 130 5.93 -8.08 -9.95
CA LEU A 130 6.77 -7.04 -10.56
C LEU A 130 5.88 -5.95 -11.19
N PRO A 131 6.29 -4.67 -11.17
CA PRO A 131 5.56 -3.63 -11.89
C PRO A 131 5.61 -3.87 -13.42
N PRO A 132 4.62 -3.35 -14.18
CA PRO A 132 4.64 -3.45 -15.63
C PRO A 132 5.82 -2.68 -16.23
N THR A 133 6.61 -3.35 -17.07
CA THR A 133 7.79 -2.77 -17.74
C THR A 133 7.45 -1.94 -18.98
N THR A 134 6.19 -1.96 -19.41
CA THR A 134 5.68 -1.18 -20.54
C THR A 134 4.32 -0.60 -20.18
N SER A 135 4.11 0.67 -20.44
CA SER A 135 2.84 1.33 -20.15
C SER A 135 2.67 2.61 -20.97
N ARG A 136 1.43 3.11 -21.06
CA ARG A 136 1.06 4.28 -21.86
C ARG A 136 0.19 5.24 -21.07
N CYS A 137 0.31 6.52 -21.39
CA CYS A 137 -0.56 7.54 -20.80
C CYS A 137 -2.00 7.35 -21.28
N ILE A 138 -2.96 7.61 -20.39
CA ILE A 138 -4.40 7.53 -20.66
C ILE A 138 -4.98 8.85 -21.22
N PHE A 139 -4.15 9.90 -21.29
CA PHE A 139 -4.55 11.26 -21.71
C PHE A 139 -3.79 11.76 -22.95
N CYS A 140 -2.66 11.15 -23.29
CA CYS A 140 -1.83 11.58 -24.42
C CYS A 140 -1.03 10.39 -24.98
N SER A 141 -0.29 10.61 -26.06
CA SER A 141 0.43 9.55 -26.78
C SER A 141 1.74 9.09 -26.12
N GLN A 142 2.04 9.52 -24.89
CA GLN A 142 3.30 9.20 -24.21
C GLN A 142 3.39 7.73 -23.79
N ASN A 143 4.56 7.14 -24.01
CA ASN A 143 4.88 5.73 -23.78
C ASN A 143 6.02 5.64 -22.76
N PHE A 144 5.97 4.63 -21.90
CA PHE A 144 6.97 4.36 -20.88
C PHE A 144 7.46 2.92 -21.01
N GLN A 145 8.76 2.74 -20.86
CA GLN A 145 9.43 1.45 -20.99
C GLN A 145 10.52 1.28 -19.93
N GLY A 146 10.83 0.03 -19.62
CA GLY A 146 11.86 -0.36 -18.67
C GLY A 146 11.34 -0.53 -17.23
N PRO A 147 12.25 -0.80 -16.27
CA PRO A 147 11.89 -1.12 -14.88
C PRO A 147 11.09 -0.03 -14.17
N GLU A 148 11.31 1.23 -14.53
CA GLU A 148 10.62 2.40 -13.95
C GLU A 148 9.40 2.87 -14.77
N SER A 149 8.96 2.08 -15.75
CA SER A 149 7.84 2.43 -16.64
C SER A 149 6.60 2.81 -15.83
N TRP A 150 6.31 2.02 -14.79
CA TRP A 150 5.14 2.21 -13.95
C TRP A 150 5.19 3.51 -13.15
N GLU A 151 6.30 3.80 -12.48
CA GLU A 151 6.51 5.00 -11.68
C GLU A 151 6.46 6.25 -12.56
N LYS A 152 7.16 6.22 -13.71
CA LYS A 152 7.15 7.31 -14.69
C LYS A 152 5.75 7.59 -15.21
N ARG A 153 4.97 6.54 -15.51
CA ARG A 153 3.57 6.67 -15.89
C ARG A 153 2.73 7.31 -14.79
N LEU A 154 2.85 6.87 -13.54
CA LEU A 154 2.07 7.41 -12.43
C LEU A 154 2.38 8.89 -12.16
N GLU A 155 3.65 9.30 -12.25
CA GLU A 155 4.02 10.72 -12.16
C GLU A 155 3.42 11.52 -13.32
N HIS A 156 3.53 11.00 -14.54
CA HIS A 156 3.05 11.67 -15.74
C HIS A 156 1.52 11.84 -15.74
N VAL A 157 0.77 10.78 -15.48
CA VAL A 157 -0.70 10.80 -15.35
C VAL A 157 -1.13 11.74 -14.21
N GLY A 158 -0.36 11.77 -13.11
CA GLY A 158 -0.60 12.71 -12.02
C GLY A 158 -0.55 14.16 -12.44
N ARG A 159 0.40 14.54 -13.29
CA ARG A 159 0.52 15.90 -13.79
C ARG A 159 -0.72 16.31 -14.62
N HIS A 160 -1.20 15.46 -15.51
CA HIS A 160 -2.45 15.71 -16.25
C HIS A 160 -3.64 15.93 -15.31
N LEU A 161 -3.82 15.05 -14.32
CA LEU A 161 -4.92 15.16 -13.37
C LEU A 161 -4.85 16.45 -12.53
N GLU A 162 -3.63 16.89 -12.18
CA GLU A 162 -3.45 18.16 -11.47
C GLU A 162 -3.67 19.38 -12.36
N GLU A 163 -3.23 19.36 -13.63
CA GLU A 163 -3.48 20.42 -14.62
C GLU A 163 -5.00 20.59 -14.86
N MET A 164 -5.73 19.49 -15.03
CA MET A 164 -7.20 19.49 -15.12
C MET A 164 -7.83 20.04 -13.83
N LYS A 165 -7.33 19.65 -12.65
CA LYS A 165 -7.83 20.15 -11.35
C LYS A 165 -7.62 21.66 -11.20
N ARG A 166 -6.51 22.21 -11.74
CA ARG A 166 -6.20 23.65 -11.72
C ARG A 166 -7.02 24.44 -12.76
N GLY A 167 -7.72 23.77 -13.67
CA GLY A 167 -8.42 24.41 -14.78
C GLY A 167 -7.51 24.86 -15.93
N ASN A 168 -6.27 24.36 -15.97
CA ASN A 168 -5.30 24.70 -17.02
C ASN A 168 -5.56 23.96 -18.34
N VAL A 169 -6.27 22.83 -18.27
CA VAL A 169 -6.59 21.93 -19.40
C VAL A 169 -8.00 21.42 -19.23
N GLU A 170 -8.68 21.14 -20.34
CA GLU A 170 -10.03 20.57 -20.37
C GLU A 170 -10.10 19.22 -19.61
N VAL A 171 -11.20 19.02 -18.88
CA VAL A 171 -11.45 17.78 -18.13
C VAL A 171 -11.97 16.71 -19.09
N VAL A 172 -11.14 15.72 -19.41
CA VAL A 172 -11.55 14.57 -20.22
C VAL A 172 -12.28 13.56 -19.33
N PRO A 173 -13.54 13.20 -19.62
CA PRO A 173 -14.28 12.24 -18.82
C PRO A 173 -13.70 10.81 -18.98
N PRO A 174 -13.80 9.93 -17.97
CA PRO A 174 -13.15 8.61 -18.01
C PRO A 174 -13.50 7.71 -19.20
N ARG A 175 -14.70 7.86 -19.75
CA ARG A 175 -15.15 7.12 -20.94
C ARG A 175 -14.36 7.46 -22.22
N GLU A 176 -13.68 8.60 -22.24
CA GLU A 176 -12.91 9.10 -23.38
C GLU A 176 -11.39 8.96 -23.15
N TRP A 177 -10.97 8.35 -22.04
CA TRP A 177 -9.57 8.08 -21.78
C TRP A 177 -9.02 7.03 -22.74
N LEU A 178 -7.76 7.20 -23.15
CA LEU A 178 -7.05 6.24 -23.97
C LEU A 178 -6.85 4.93 -23.20
N VAL A 179 -7.04 3.81 -23.90
CA VAL A 179 -6.84 2.48 -23.32
C VAL A 179 -5.38 2.06 -23.48
N ASP A 180 -4.73 1.81 -22.34
CA ASP A 180 -3.39 1.22 -22.28
C ASP A 180 -3.50 -0.31 -22.37
N ARG A 181 -3.47 -0.84 -23.60
CA ARG A 181 -3.60 -2.28 -23.87
C ARG A 181 -2.46 -3.13 -23.30
N GLU A 182 -1.26 -2.56 -23.19
CA GLU A 182 -0.10 -3.24 -22.61
C GLU A 182 -0.29 -3.43 -21.11
N LEU A 183 -0.74 -2.37 -20.42
CA LEU A 183 -1.14 -2.48 -19.02
C LEU A 183 -2.33 -3.40 -18.83
N GLU A 184 -3.39 -3.29 -19.63
CA GLU A 184 -4.58 -4.15 -19.53
C GLU A 184 -4.19 -5.64 -19.62
N GLY A 185 -3.31 -5.98 -20.58
CA GLY A 185 -2.76 -7.33 -20.71
C GLY A 185 -1.94 -7.77 -19.49
N TYR A 186 -1.14 -6.87 -18.90
CA TYR A 186 -0.45 -7.14 -17.63
C TYR A 186 -1.46 -7.40 -16.49
N LEU A 187 -2.46 -6.54 -16.33
CA LEU A 187 -3.46 -6.67 -15.27
C LEU A 187 -4.24 -7.99 -15.37
N LEU A 188 -4.55 -8.44 -16.60
CA LEU A 188 -5.20 -9.73 -16.84
C LEU A 188 -4.29 -10.90 -16.45
N ARG A 189 -3.01 -10.86 -16.83
CA ARG A 189 -2.05 -11.92 -16.48
C ARG A 189 -1.80 -12.04 -14.99
N GLU A 190 -1.75 -10.91 -14.29
CA GLU A 190 -1.58 -10.84 -12.84
C GLU A 190 -2.89 -11.13 -12.07
N GLY A 191 -4.01 -11.36 -12.77
CA GLY A 191 -5.31 -11.63 -12.16
C GLY A 191 -5.89 -10.44 -11.39
N LEU A 192 -5.50 -9.21 -11.74
CA LEU A 192 -5.98 -7.97 -11.10
C LEU A 192 -7.28 -7.46 -11.72
N VAL A 193 -7.52 -7.86 -12.96
CA VAL A 193 -8.77 -7.63 -13.70
C VAL A 193 -9.20 -8.91 -14.39
N VAL A 194 -10.49 -9.02 -14.70
CA VAL A 194 -11.10 -10.16 -15.40
C VAL A 194 -12.06 -9.68 -16.48
N TRP A 195 -12.28 -10.52 -17.48
CA TRP A 195 -13.37 -10.31 -18.43
C TRP A 195 -14.72 -10.67 -17.80
N ARG A 196 -15.63 -9.69 -17.70
CA ARG A 196 -16.99 -9.89 -17.19
C ARG A 196 -17.97 -9.02 -17.98
N GLY A 197 -18.98 -9.64 -18.58
CA GLY A 197 -20.06 -8.94 -19.28
C GLY A 197 -19.57 -8.08 -20.45
N GLY A 198 -18.64 -8.59 -21.26
CA GLY A 198 -18.15 -7.89 -22.45
C GLY A 198 -17.15 -6.75 -22.19
N ARG A 199 -16.62 -6.63 -20.97
CA ARG A 199 -15.59 -5.64 -20.61
C ARG A 199 -14.60 -6.19 -19.59
N VAL A 200 -13.45 -5.54 -19.47
CA VAL A 200 -12.43 -5.82 -18.44
C VAL A 200 -12.77 -5.04 -17.16
N VAL A 201 -12.82 -5.73 -16.02
CA VAL A 201 -13.17 -5.13 -14.71
C VAL A 201 -12.22 -5.60 -13.62
N LEU A 202 -12.01 -4.78 -12.59
CA LEU A 202 -11.26 -5.15 -11.38
C LEU A 202 -11.85 -6.40 -10.72
N VAL A 203 -10.97 -7.25 -10.21
CA VAL A 203 -11.36 -8.34 -9.30
C VAL A 203 -11.71 -7.75 -7.93
N GLU A 204 -12.86 -8.13 -7.38
CA GLU A 204 -13.32 -7.73 -6.04
C GLU A 204 -12.56 -8.41 -4.91
#